data_AF-A0A246FLP6-F1
#
_entry.id   AF-A0A246FLP6-F1
#
_cell.length_a   1.000
_cell.length_b   1.000
_cell.length_c   1.000
_cell.angle_alpha   90.00
_cell.angle_beta   90.00
_cell.angle_gamma   90.00
#
_symmetry.space_group_name_H-M   'P 1'
#
loop_
_entity.id
_entity.type
_entity.pdbx_description
1 polymer ?
#
loop_
_entity_poly.entity_id
_entity_poly.type
_entity_poly.pdbx_seq_one_letter_code
_entity_poly.pdbx_strand_id
1 'polypeptide(L)'
;MAAAEGKATLADSTAALAQYRAAGIAVLLVDLRGLGETADPAAFNDPKYYNREYRVAQLALHLGRPLLSQRVTDVQILLDWLTTQPHLAAAPVRALATGVAGPVALHAALLYPRITEVVLREAPPSYLHILENPTTKETYSWLLPGVLLHYDLPDLRRVLNVR
;
A
#
# COMPACT_ATOMS: atom_id res chain seq x y z
N MET A 1 -9.50 6.73 -13.17
CA MET A 1 -8.17 6.38 -12.64
C MET A 1 -8.09 4.88 -12.60
N ALA A 2 -7.00 4.33 -13.14
CA ALA A 2 -6.84 2.92 -13.44
C ALA A 2 -7.15 2.03 -12.23
N ALA A 3 -7.52 0.78 -12.50
CA ALA A 3 -7.46 -0.27 -11.51
C ALA A 3 -6.10 -0.17 -10.79
N ALA A 4 -6.02 -0.52 -9.49
CA ALA A 4 -4.71 -0.84 -8.93
C ALA A 4 -4.26 -2.09 -9.70
N GLU A 5 -3.58 -1.85 -10.82
CA GLU A 5 -3.09 -2.84 -11.74
C GLU A 5 -2.15 -3.73 -10.93
N GLY A 6 -2.59 -4.97 -10.69
CA GLY A 6 -1.85 -5.92 -9.86
C GLY A 6 -0.47 -6.19 -10.45
N LYS A 7 0.39 -6.86 -9.69
CA LYS A 7 1.79 -7.13 -10.07
C LYS A 7 1.96 -7.70 -11.48
N ALA A 8 0.98 -8.45 -12.00
CA ALA A 8 0.98 -9.02 -13.35
C ALA A 8 1.23 -7.96 -14.45
N THR A 9 0.60 -6.79 -14.32
CA THR A 9 0.76 -5.67 -15.28
C THR A 9 2.19 -5.14 -15.34
N LEU A 10 2.88 -5.10 -14.20
CA LEU A 10 4.27 -4.68 -14.10
C LEU A 10 5.24 -5.80 -14.50
N ALA A 11 4.88 -7.06 -14.22
CA ALA A 11 5.68 -8.22 -14.58
C ALA A 11 5.85 -8.36 -16.10
N ASP A 12 4.80 -8.04 -16.86
CA ASP A 12 4.82 -8.07 -18.33
C ASP A 12 5.56 -6.86 -18.94
N SER A 13 5.85 -5.82 -18.14
CA SER A 13 6.52 -4.62 -18.60
C SER A 13 8.05 -4.74 -18.51
N THR A 14 8.65 -5.29 -19.56
CA THR A 14 10.12 -5.40 -19.65
C THR A 14 10.80 -4.04 -19.55
N ALA A 15 10.19 -2.99 -20.11
CA ALA A 15 10.71 -1.62 -20.06
C ALA A 15 10.72 -1.04 -18.63
N ALA A 16 9.67 -1.28 -17.84
CA ALA A 16 9.60 -0.79 -16.47
C ALA A 16 10.66 -1.42 -15.55
N LEU A 17 11.05 -2.66 -15.83
CA LEU A 17 12.02 -3.44 -15.04
C LEU A 17 13.47 -3.35 -15.55
N ALA A 18 13.67 -2.95 -16.81
CA ALA A 18 14.98 -2.92 -17.46
C ALA A 18 16.03 -2.11 -16.69
N GLN A 19 15.64 -0.95 -16.16
CA GLN A 19 16.55 -0.08 -15.39
C GLN A 19 17.04 -0.74 -14.09
N TYR A 20 16.17 -1.49 -13.40
CA TYR A 20 16.53 -2.16 -12.15
C TYR A 20 17.44 -3.34 -12.42
N ARG A 21 17.15 -4.11 -13.48
CA ARG A 21 18.01 -5.20 -13.94
C ARG A 21 19.40 -4.70 -14.30
N ALA A 22 19.50 -3.60 -15.05
CA ALA A 22 20.78 -3.01 -15.44
C ALA A 22 21.59 -2.52 -14.23
N ALA A 23 20.91 -2.06 -13.18
CA ALA A 23 21.53 -1.61 -11.92
C ALA A 23 21.85 -2.73 -10.93
N GLY A 24 21.56 -3.99 -11.26
CA GLY A 24 21.75 -5.13 -10.33
C GLY A 24 20.79 -5.12 -9.13
N ILE A 25 19.65 -4.43 -9.26
CA ILE A 25 18.65 -4.30 -8.21
C ILE A 25 17.64 -5.45 -8.34
N ALA A 26 17.48 -6.22 -7.27
CA ALA A 26 16.40 -7.19 -7.17
C ALA A 26 15.05 -6.47 -7.03
N VAL A 27 14.07 -6.86 -7.85
CA VAL A 27 12.72 -6.28 -7.81
C VAL A 27 11.75 -7.33 -7.29
N LEU A 28 11.04 -7.00 -6.22
CA LEU A 28 9.95 -7.80 -5.68
C LEU A 28 8.63 -7.10 -6.01
N LEU A 29 7.85 -7.69 -6.91
CA LEU A 29 6.50 -7.22 -7.25
C LEU A 29 5.48 -7.95 -6.39
N VAL A 30 4.58 -7.22 -5.75
CA VAL A 30 3.67 -7.79 -4.74
C VAL A 30 2.26 -7.28 -4.92
N ASP A 31 1.30 -8.19 -4.73
CA ASP A 31 -0.10 -7.84 -4.48
C ASP A 31 -0.33 -7.92 -2.97
N LEU A 32 -0.77 -6.82 -2.36
CA LEU A 32 -1.22 -6.84 -0.96
C LEU A 32 -2.64 -7.41 -0.90
N ARG A 33 -3.07 -7.93 0.26
CA ARG A 33 -4.39 -8.55 0.39
C ARG A 33 -5.51 -7.63 -0.12
N GLY A 34 -6.42 -8.15 -0.93
CA GLY A 34 -7.51 -7.37 -1.53
C GLY A 34 -7.11 -6.53 -2.75
N LEU A 35 -5.86 -6.64 -3.24
CA LEU A 35 -5.38 -6.02 -4.48
C LEU A 35 -4.94 -7.10 -5.49
N GLY A 36 -4.86 -6.70 -6.76
CA GLY A 36 -4.39 -7.55 -7.86
C GLY A 36 -5.13 -8.88 -7.93
N GLU A 37 -4.39 -9.99 -7.89
CA GLU A 37 -4.95 -11.35 -7.92
C GLU A 37 -5.86 -11.68 -6.74
N THR A 38 -5.71 -10.97 -5.62
CA THR A 38 -6.53 -11.17 -4.41
C THR A 38 -7.65 -10.15 -4.29
N ALA A 39 -7.88 -9.34 -5.33
CA ALA A 39 -8.96 -8.37 -5.36
C ALA A 39 -10.32 -9.04 -5.18
N ASP A 40 -11.20 -8.35 -4.47
CA ASP A 40 -12.56 -8.82 -4.27
C ASP A 40 -13.29 -8.88 -5.63
N PRO A 41 -13.95 -9.99 -5.99
CA PRO A 41 -14.69 -10.05 -7.25
C PRO A 41 -15.73 -8.94 -7.32
N ALA A 42 -15.75 -8.21 -8.45
CA ALA A 42 -16.64 -7.06 -8.63
C ALA A 42 -18.12 -7.40 -8.40
N ALA A 43 -18.54 -8.64 -8.68
CA ALA A 43 -19.91 -9.11 -8.45
C ALA A 43 -20.34 -9.09 -6.98
N PHE A 44 -19.39 -9.08 -6.03
CA PHE A 44 -19.67 -9.02 -4.60
C PHE A 44 -19.63 -7.59 -4.04
N ASN A 45 -19.32 -6.60 -4.87
CA ASN A 45 -19.23 -5.22 -4.44
C ASN A 45 -20.28 -4.34 -5.14
N ASP A 46 -21.18 -3.76 -4.35
CA ASP A 46 -22.29 -2.94 -4.85
C ASP A 46 -21.75 -1.55 -5.27
N PRO A 47 -21.91 -1.14 -6.55
CA PRO A 47 -21.39 0.13 -7.06
C PRO A 47 -21.86 1.37 -6.29
N LYS A 48 -22.99 1.30 -5.56
CA LYS A 48 -23.50 2.43 -4.77
C LYS A 48 -22.54 2.89 -3.67
N TYR A 49 -21.61 2.02 -3.23
CA TYR A 49 -20.64 2.37 -2.21
C TYR A 49 -19.43 3.15 -2.75
N TYR A 50 -19.34 3.32 -4.09
CA TYR A 50 -18.26 4.05 -4.75
C TYR A 50 -16.84 3.65 -4.27
N ASN A 51 -16.68 2.37 -3.95
CA ASN A 51 -15.44 1.82 -3.43
C ASN A 51 -15.31 0.34 -3.79
N ARG A 52 -14.29 0.00 -4.58
CA ARG A 52 -14.06 -1.37 -5.06
C ARG A 52 -13.63 -2.36 -3.97
N GLU A 53 -13.26 -1.85 -2.80
CA GLU A 53 -12.79 -2.61 -1.64
C GLU A 53 -13.79 -2.54 -0.45
N TYR A 54 -14.99 -1.96 -0.66
CA TYR A 54 -15.96 -1.73 0.42
C TYR A 54 -16.22 -2.97 1.26
N ARG A 55 -16.55 -4.10 0.64
CA ARG A 55 -16.89 -5.34 1.36
C ARG A 55 -15.74 -5.80 2.26
N VAL A 56 -14.53 -5.90 1.71
CA VAL A 56 -13.35 -6.37 2.46
C VAL A 56 -12.90 -5.36 3.52
N ALA A 57 -13.01 -4.05 3.25
CA ALA A 57 -12.71 -3.00 4.21
C ALA A 57 -13.70 -3.01 5.39
N GLN A 58 -15.00 -3.14 5.11
CA GLN A 58 -16.02 -3.24 6.14
C GLN A 58 -15.83 -4.48 7.00
N LEU A 59 -15.59 -5.66 6.40
CA LEU A 59 -15.31 -6.89 7.17
C LEU A 59 -14.10 -6.71 8.08
N ALA A 60 -13.02 -6.10 7.58
CA ALA A 60 -11.82 -5.80 8.36
C ALA A 60 -12.14 -4.89 9.57
N LEU A 61 -12.97 -3.87 9.39
CA LEU A 61 -13.43 -3.00 10.48
C LEU A 61 -14.28 -3.75 11.52
N HIS A 62 -15.20 -4.62 11.10
CA HIS A 62 -16.02 -5.43 12.02
C HIS A 62 -15.17 -6.40 12.85
N LEU A 63 -14.03 -6.85 12.32
CA LEU A 63 -13.06 -7.68 13.04
C LEU A 63 -12.15 -6.87 13.97
N GLY A 64 -12.31 -5.54 14.04
CA GLY A 64 -11.42 -4.66 14.80
C GLY A 64 -9.99 -4.60 14.26
N ARG A 65 -9.78 -4.99 13.00
CA ARG A 65 -8.46 -5.05 12.34
C ARG A 65 -8.55 -4.35 11.00
N PRO A 66 -8.39 -3.02 10.93
CA PRO A 66 -8.54 -2.25 9.69
C PRO A 66 -7.73 -2.82 8.51
N LEU A 67 -8.25 -2.70 7.29
CA LEU A 67 -7.61 -3.30 6.10
C LEU A 67 -6.20 -2.74 5.86
N LEU A 68 -5.99 -1.44 6.09
CA LEU A 68 -4.68 -0.81 5.99
C LEU A 68 -3.66 -1.47 6.94
N SER A 69 -4.01 -1.68 8.22
CA SER A 69 -3.08 -2.29 9.18
C SER A 69 -2.75 -3.73 8.83
N GLN A 70 -3.74 -4.47 8.31
CA GLN A 70 -3.50 -5.82 7.81
C GLN A 70 -2.53 -5.85 6.61
N ARG A 71 -2.60 -4.86 5.71
CA ARG A 71 -1.67 -4.71 4.59
C ARG A 71 -0.26 -4.32 5.03
N VAL A 72 -0.13 -3.58 6.13
CA VAL A 72 1.18 -3.33 6.74
C VAL A 72 1.79 -4.64 7.25
N THR A 73 0.98 -5.56 7.79
CA THR A 73 1.43 -6.92 8.11
C THR A 73 1.84 -7.71 6.88
N ASP A 74 1.16 -7.57 5.73
CA ASP A 74 1.62 -8.20 4.47
C ASP A 74 3.04 -7.73 4.11
N VAL A 75 3.32 -6.42 4.23
CA VAL A 75 4.67 -5.87 4.00
C VAL A 75 5.67 -6.44 5.01
N GLN A 76 5.32 -6.55 6.28
CA GLN A 76 6.17 -7.17 7.30
C GLN A 76 6.56 -8.61 6.91
N ILE A 77 5.58 -9.43 6.51
CA ILE A 77 5.83 -10.82 6.10
C ILE A 77 6.81 -10.89 4.92
N LEU A 78 6.69 -9.95 3.96
CA LEU A 78 7.62 -9.85 2.84
C LEU A 78 9.04 -9.46 3.30
N LEU A 79 9.15 -8.51 4.22
CA LEU A 79 10.44 -8.13 4.81
C LEU A 79 11.09 -9.29 5.57
N ASP A 80 10.29 -10.04 6.34
CA ASP A 80 10.75 -11.23 7.06
C ASP A 80 11.23 -12.30 6.06
N TRP A 81 10.46 -12.55 4.99
CA TRP A 81 10.87 -13.46 3.92
C TRP A 81 12.20 -13.03 3.29
N LEU A 82 12.43 -11.72 3.06
CA LEU A 82 13.70 -11.23 2.53
C LEU A 82 14.90 -11.55 3.44
N THR A 83 14.72 -11.74 4.75
CA THR A 83 15.80 -12.16 5.66
C THR A 83 16.21 -13.63 5.44
N THR A 84 15.30 -14.45 4.93
CA THR A 84 15.54 -15.87 4.64
C THR A 84 16.30 -16.10 3.33
N GLN A 85 16.46 -15.05 2.52
CA GLN A 85 17.13 -15.11 1.22
C GLN A 85 18.59 -14.63 1.37
N PRO A 86 19.61 -15.51 1.26
CA PRO A 86 21.01 -15.15 1.57
C PRO A 86 21.54 -13.93 0.81
N HIS A 87 21.13 -13.75 -0.45
CA HIS A 87 21.56 -12.64 -1.29
C HIS A 87 20.81 -11.33 -1.04
N LEU A 88 19.73 -11.36 -0.25
CA LEU A 88 18.89 -10.19 0.03
C LEU A 88 18.85 -9.83 1.53
N ALA A 89 19.30 -10.72 2.42
CA ALA A 89 19.15 -10.59 3.86
C ALA A 89 19.68 -9.26 4.44
N ALA A 90 20.81 -8.77 3.91
CA ALA A 90 21.41 -7.50 4.32
C ALA A 90 21.07 -6.32 3.38
N ALA A 91 20.33 -6.55 2.30
CA ALA A 91 20.03 -5.51 1.34
C ALA A 91 19.04 -4.47 1.92
N PRO A 92 19.29 -3.16 1.73
CA PRO A 92 18.32 -2.14 2.05
C PRO A 92 17.09 -2.27 1.15
N VAL A 93 15.92 -1.94 1.68
CA VAL A 93 14.67 -1.99 0.92
C VAL A 93 14.25 -0.58 0.54
N ARG A 94 13.87 -0.41 -0.72
CA ARG A 94 13.18 0.78 -1.23
C ARG A 94 11.77 0.39 -1.63
N ALA A 95 10.77 1.07 -1.07
CA ALA A 95 9.37 0.80 -1.35
C ALA A 95 8.84 1.75 -2.42
N LEU A 96 8.32 1.21 -3.53
CA LEU A 96 7.61 1.96 -4.55
C LEU A 96 6.13 1.63 -4.43
N ALA A 97 5.31 2.63 -4.12
CA ALA A 97 3.88 2.42 -3.87
C ALA A 97 3.02 3.41 -4.64
N THR A 98 1.92 2.90 -5.21
CA THR A 98 0.98 3.68 -6.01
C THR A 98 -0.41 3.63 -5.39
N GLY A 99 -1.12 4.76 -5.40
CA GLY A 99 -2.53 4.85 -5.02
C GLY A 99 -2.80 4.28 -3.64
N VAL A 100 -3.62 3.21 -3.62
CA VAL A 100 -4.09 2.54 -2.41
C VAL A 100 -2.95 1.99 -1.54
N ALA A 101 -1.82 1.61 -2.13
CA ALA A 101 -0.67 1.10 -1.41
C ALA A 101 0.17 2.20 -0.72
N GLY A 102 -0.05 3.47 -1.08
CA GLY A 102 0.76 4.59 -0.57
C GLY A 102 0.74 4.73 0.95
N PRO A 103 -0.44 4.81 1.60
CA PRO A 103 -0.55 4.85 3.06
C PRO A 103 0.10 3.62 3.71
N VAL A 104 -0.07 2.43 3.12
CA VAL A 104 0.56 1.20 3.64
C VAL A 104 2.08 1.33 3.66
N ALA A 105 2.68 1.82 2.57
CA ALA A 105 4.13 2.01 2.48
C ALA A 105 4.66 3.03 3.48
N LEU A 106 3.94 4.13 3.72
CA LEU A 106 4.30 5.12 4.75
C LEU A 106 4.30 4.50 6.15
N HIS A 107 3.24 3.76 6.50
CA HIS A 107 3.18 3.11 7.82
C HIS A 107 4.24 2.02 7.98
N ALA A 108 4.44 1.20 6.94
CA ALA A 108 5.46 0.16 6.96
C ALA A 108 6.87 0.75 7.11
N ALA A 109 7.20 1.83 6.40
CA ALA A 109 8.52 2.46 6.52
C ALA A 109 8.76 3.11 7.87
N LEU A 110 7.72 3.65 8.51
CA LEU A 110 7.82 4.16 9.88
C LEU A 110 8.10 3.03 10.89
N LEU A 111 7.47 1.87 10.72
CA LEU A 111 7.56 0.75 11.66
C LEU A 111 8.78 -0.15 11.42
N TYR A 112 9.26 -0.24 10.18
CA TYR A 112 10.30 -1.18 9.76
C TYR A 112 11.49 -0.44 9.15
N PRO A 113 12.55 -0.16 9.95
CA PRO A 113 13.71 0.64 9.52
C PRO A 113 14.48 0.08 8.31
N ARG A 114 14.24 -1.18 7.92
CA ARG A 114 14.82 -1.78 6.71
C ARG A 114 14.33 -1.11 5.43
N ILE A 115 13.14 -0.49 5.45
CA ILE A 115 12.66 0.34 4.35
C ILE A 115 13.32 1.72 4.48
N THR A 116 14.36 1.92 3.69
CA THR A 116 15.23 3.11 3.74
C THR A 116 14.73 4.27 2.88
N GLU A 117 13.88 3.98 1.90
CA GLU A 117 13.32 4.98 0.99
C GLU A 117 11.90 4.56 0.58
N VAL A 118 10.99 5.53 0.51
CA VAL A 118 9.64 5.34 -0.01
C VAL A 118 9.41 6.31 -1.17
N VAL A 119 8.92 5.80 -2.28
CA VAL A 119 8.49 6.58 -3.44
C VAL A 119 7.00 6.38 -3.64
N LEU A 120 6.25 7.47 -3.57
CA LEU A 120 4.80 7.48 -3.70
C LEU A 120 4.37 8.00 -5.07
N ARG A 121 3.33 7.37 -5.63
CA ARG A 121 2.61 7.87 -6.81
C ARG A 121 1.12 7.85 -6.51
N GLU A 122 0.40 8.93 -6.78
CA GLU A 122 -1.07 8.98 -6.61
C GLU A 122 -1.60 8.59 -5.21
N ALA A 123 -0.76 8.64 -4.18
CA ALA A 123 -1.17 8.36 -2.81
C ALA A 123 -2.06 9.50 -2.28
N PRO A 124 -3.06 9.21 -1.43
CA PRO A 124 -3.90 10.25 -0.85
C PRO A 124 -3.07 11.30 -0.11
N PRO A 125 -3.49 12.57 -0.16
CA PRO A 125 -2.72 13.65 0.45
C PRO A 125 -2.82 13.64 1.98
N SER A 126 -3.99 13.30 2.53
CA SER A 126 -4.29 13.44 3.97
C SER A 126 -5.59 12.71 4.34
N TYR A 127 -5.65 12.20 5.58
CA TYR A 127 -6.86 11.72 6.24
C TYR A 127 -7.84 12.85 6.52
N LEU A 128 -7.36 14.02 6.94
CA LEU A 128 -8.21 15.20 7.16
C LEU A 128 -8.87 15.63 5.85
N HIS A 129 -8.12 15.65 4.75
CA HIS A 129 -8.68 15.95 3.43
C HIS A 129 -9.82 14.98 3.06
N ILE A 130 -9.67 13.69 3.34
CA ILE A 130 -10.73 12.69 3.11
C ILE A 130 -11.97 12.98 3.96
N LEU A 131 -11.77 13.36 5.23
CA LEU A 131 -12.86 13.70 6.15
C LEU A 131 -13.62 14.95 5.68
N GLU A 132 -12.90 15.98 5.23
CA GLU A 132 -13.46 17.23 4.72
C GLU A 132 -14.13 17.07 3.35
N ASN A 133 -13.80 16.00 2.61
CA ASN A 133 -14.31 15.71 1.28
C ASN A 133 -14.99 14.32 1.24
N PRO A 134 -16.13 14.14 1.91
CA PRO A 134 -16.76 12.83 2.13
C PRO A 134 -17.25 12.15 0.86
N THR A 135 -17.36 12.89 -0.26
CA THR A 135 -17.71 12.34 -1.58
C THR A 135 -16.52 11.74 -2.32
N THR A 136 -15.32 11.77 -1.72
CA THR A 136 -14.12 11.14 -2.30
C THR A 136 -14.33 9.64 -2.39
N LYS A 137 -14.18 9.11 -3.61
CA LYS A 137 -14.36 7.68 -3.90
C LYS A 137 -13.14 6.87 -3.46
N GLU A 138 -13.31 5.56 -3.30
CA GLU A 138 -12.19 4.63 -3.08
C GLU A 138 -11.38 4.85 -1.77
N THR A 139 -12.01 5.41 -0.72
CA THR A 139 -11.32 5.78 0.54
C THR A 139 -11.40 4.76 1.68
N TYR A 140 -12.37 3.84 1.68
CA TYR A 140 -12.65 2.92 2.80
C TYR A 140 -11.47 2.01 3.17
N SER A 141 -10.62 1.63 2.21
CA SER A 141 -9.45 0.79 2.48
C SER A 141 -8.36 1.51 3.29
N TRP A 142 -8.44 2.84 3.42
CA TRP A 142 -7.53 3.66 4.21
C TRP A 142 -8.03 3.95 5.62
N LEU A 143 -9.28 3.61 5.94
CA LEU A 143 -9.90 4.00 7.19
C LEU A 143 -9.19 3.35 8.39
N LEU A 144 -8.65 4.18 9.26
CA LEU A 144 -8.08 3.83 10.55
C LEU A 144 -8.88 4.56 11.65
N PRO A 145 -9.67 3.83 12.47
CA PRO A 145 -10.46 4.46 13.52
C PRO A 145 -9.59 5.30 14.47
N GLY A 146 -9.96 6.56 14.66
CA GLY A 146 -9.27 7.48 15.58
C GLY A 146 -7.94 8.06 15.08
N VAL A 147 -7.51 7.79 13.84
CA VAL A 147 -6.17 8.18 13.35
C VAL A 147 -5.86 9.67 13.50
N LEU A 148 -6.83 10.55 13.20
CA LEU A 148 -6.69 12.01 13.29
C LEU A 148 -6.57 12.54 14.72
N LEU A 149 -6.78 11.71 15.75
CA LEU A 149 -6.46 12.05 17.13
C LEU A 149 -4.95 11.97 17.41
N HIS A 150 -4.18 11.36 16.50
CA HIS A 150 -2.77 11.05 16.69
C HIS A 150 -1.86 11.64 15.61
N TYR A 151 -2.22 11.51 14.34
CA TYR A 151 -1.43 12.02 13.21
C TYR A 151 -2.22 12.07 11.89
N ASP A 152 -1.62 12.65 10.87
CA ASP A 152 -2.07 12.60 9.48
C ASP A 152 -0.96 12.07 8.53
N LEU A 153 -1.29 11.71 7.29
CA LEU A 153 -0.35 11.23 6.27
C LEU A 153 0.79 12.24 5.96
N PRO A 154 0.55 13.57 5.93
CA PRO A 154 1.63 14.55 5.81
C PRO A 154 2.65 14.47 6.95
N ASP A 155 2.24 14.04 8.14
CA ASP A 155 3.17 13.85 9.25
C ASP A 155 4.11 12.67 9.02
N LEU A 156 3.56 11.56 8.51
CA LEU A 156 4.38 10.40 8.13
C LEU A 156 5.36 10.75 7.01
N ARG A 157 4.90 11.47 5.99
CA ARG A 157 5.76 11.96 4.90
C ARG A 157 6.91 12.80 5.43
N ARG A 158 6.64 13.71 6.37
CA ARG A 158 7.65 14.58 6.99
C ARG A 158 8.69 13.79 7.77
N VAL A 159 8.26 12.85 8.62
CA VAL A 159 9.17 12.01 9.41
C VAL A 159 10.06 11.15 8.50
N LEU A 160 9.51 10.65 7.39
CA LEU A 160 10.21 9.78 6.45
C LEU A 160 10.96 10.54 5.34
N ASN A 161 10.89 11.87 5.31
CA ASN A 161 11.41 12.71 4.22
C ASN A 161 10.90 12.32 2.82
N VAL A 162 9.64 11.88 2.73
CA VAL A 162 8.96 11.50 1.49
C VAL A 162 8.23 12.70 0.92
N ARG A 163 8.38 12.95 -0.39
CA ARG A 163 7.63 13.99 -1.10
C ARG A 163 6.28 13.45 -1.58
#